data_AF-A0A7X7JZG4-F1
#
_entry.id   AF-A0A7X7JZG4-F1
#
_cell.length_a   1.000
_cell.length_b   1.000
_cell.length_c   1.000
_cell.angle_alpha   90.00
_cell.angle_beta   90.00
_cell.angle_gamma   90.00
#
_symmetry.space_group_name_H-M   'P 1'
#
loop_
_entity.id
_entity.type
_entity.pdbx_description
1 polymer ?
#
loop_
_entity_poly.entity_id
_entity_poly.type
_entity_poly.pdbx_seq_one_letter_code
_entity_poly.pdbx_strand_id
1 'polypeptide(L)'
;MANNDWARDYPTKRIKPVDGMAVTAEIWDQAHSYHAQLQRLHAALSHGPGILTGLEVIASDPPDSAVYIQPGIAVDAQGQTIVVTEPISYDVGRGVEG
;
A
#
# COMPACT_ATOMS: atom_id res chain seq x y z
N MET A 1 21.00 13.30 -0.19
CA MET A 1 19.95 14.34 -0.23
C MET A 1 18.62 13.62 -0.15
N ALA A 2 17.72 13.99 0.78
CA ALA A 2 16.39 13.38 0.82
C ALA A 2 15.69 13.67 -0.51
N ASN A 3 15.26 12.63 -1.21
CA ASN A 3 14.52 12.82 -2.45
C ASN A 3 13.16 13.40 -2.06
N ASN A 4 12.89 14.66 -2.44
CA ASN A 4 11.64 15.36 -2.08
C ASN A 4 10.47 14.93 -3.01
N ASP A 5 10.35 13.63 -3.30
CA ASP A 5 9.29 13.09 -4.16
C ASP A 5 7.89 13.39 -3.60
N TRP A 6 7.76 13.48 -2.27
CA TRP A 6 6.50 13.82 -1.59
C TRP A 6 5.92 15.17 -2.03
N ALA A 7 6.77 16.13 -2.44
CA ALA A 7 6.29 17.45 -2.87
C ALA A 7 5.63 17.41 -4.25
N ARG A 8 6.10 16.52 -5.13
CA ARG A 8 5.47 16.25 -6.43
C ARG A 8 4.16 15.48 -6.25
N ASP A 9 4.14 14.55 -5.31
CA ASP A 9 3.03 13.60 -5.16
C ASP A 9 1.93 14.12 -4.21
N TYR A 10 2.14 15.27 -3.55
CA TYR A 10 1.14 15.89 -2.66
C TYR A 10 -0.09 16.39 -3.47
N PRO A 11 -1.30 15.88 -3.19
CA PRO A 11 -2.48 16.27 -3.94
C PRO A 11 -2.92 17.69 -3.57
N THR A 12 -2.71 18.64 -4.47
CA THR A 12 -3.08 20.06 -4.25
C THR A 12 -4.47 20.42 -4.80
N LYS A 13 -5.05 19.59 -5.66
CA LYS A 13 -6.36 19.82 -6.28
C LYS A 13 -7.46 19.03 -5.56
N ARG A 14 -8.25 19.70 -4.72
CA ARG A 14 -9.46 19.16 -4.12
C ARG A 14 -10.69 19.70 -4.83
N ILE A 15 -11.53 18.81 -5.37
CA ILE A 15 -12.79 19.20 -6.03
C ILE A 15 -13.75 19.76 -4.97
N LYS A 16 -14.37 20.91 -5.27
CA LYS A 16 -15.44 21.51 -4.47
C LYS A 16 -16.79 21.20 -5.13
N PRO A 17 -17.59 20.28 -4.57
CA PRO A 17 -18.90 19.94 -5.13
C PRO A 17 -19.88 21.12 -5.05
N VAL A 18 -20.78 21.20 -6.03
CA VAL A 18 -21.91 22.13 -6.07
C VAL A 18 -23.14 21.42 -6.65
N ASP A 19 -24.33 21.91 -6.30
CA ASP A 19 -25.58 21.33 -6.79
C ASP A 19 -25.69 21.42 -8.31
N GLY A 20 -26.13 20.33 -8.94
CA GLY A 20 -26.23 20.22 -10.40
C GLY A 20 -24.90 19.97 -11.12
N MET A 21 -23.78 19.82 -10.40
CA MET A 21 -22.50 19.46 -11.00
C MET A 21 -22.55 18.05 -11.60
N ALA A 22 -22.12 17.91 -12.86
CA ALA A 22 -21.99 16.61 -13.50
C ALA A 22 -20.83 15.80 -12.88
N VAL A 23 -21.14 14.57 -12.46
CA VAL A 23 -20.15 13.60 -12.00
C VAL A 23 -19.67 12.78 -13.20
N THR A 24 -18.78 13.36 -13.99
CA THR A 24 -18.14 12.63 -15.09
C THR A 24 -17.14 11.62 -14.53
N ALA A 25 -16.75 10.63 -15.34
CA ALA A 25 -15.71 9.68 -14.94
C ALA A 25 -14.40 10.37 -14.55
N GLU A 26 -14.03 11.46 -15.23
CA GLU A 26 -12.84 12.26 -14.89
C GLU A 26 -12.97 12.96 -13.52
N ILE A 27 -14.12 13.58 -13.24
CA ILE A 27 -14.39 14.22 -11.95
C ILE A 27 -14.40 13.18 -10.83
N TRP A 28 -14.98 12.01 -11.09
CA TRP A 28 -14.99 10.89 -10.16
C TRP A 28 -13.58 10.42 -9.83
N ASP A 29 -12.76 10.16 -10.85
CA ASP A 29 -11.38 9.71 -10.69
C ASP A 29 -10.52 10.74 -9.94
N GLN A 30 -10.63 12.03 -10.30
CA GLN A 30 -9.91 13.11 -9.62
C GLN A 30 -10.28 13.20 -8.13
N ALA A 31 -11.57 13.09 -7.79
CA ALA A 31 -12.03 13.16 -6.40
C ALA A 31 -11.48 11.99 -5.57
N HIS A 32 -11.49 10.77 -6.10
CA HIS A 32 -11.02 9.59 -5.38
C HIS A 32 -9.50 9.51 -5.33
N SER A 33 -8.82 9.87 -6.41
CA SER A 33 -7.36 9.94 -6.47
C SER A 33 -6.78 10.93 -5.46
N TYR A 34 -7.43 12.07 -5.23
CA TYR A 34 -7.04 13.03 -4.18
C TYR A 34 -6.97 12.34 -2.80
N HIS A 35 -8.03 11.60 -2.42
CA HIS A 35 -8.10 10.94 -1.13
C HIS A 35 -7.10 9.78 -1.02
N ALA A 36 -6.96 8.99 -2.08
CA ALA A 36 -6.00 7.89 -2.13
C ALA A 36 -4.55 8.39 -2.00
N GLN A 37 -4.16 9.46 -2.70
CA GLN A 37 -2.82 10.05 -2.60
C GLN A 37 -2.56 10.59 -1.20
N LEU A 38 -3.52 11.29 -0.60
CA LEU A 38 -3.38 11.83 0.75
C LEU A 38 -3.21 10.71 1.80
N GLN A 39 -3.97 9.63 1.68
CA GLN A 39 -3.85 8.44 2.54
C GLN A 39 -2.46 7.80 2.45
N ARG A 40 -1.93 7.58 1.24
CA ARG A 40 -0.58 7.02 1.05
C ARG A 40 0.48 7.91 1.68
N LEU A 41 0.42 9.23 1.43
CA LEU A 41 1.41 10.15 1.96
C LEU A 41 1.34 10.23 3.48
N HIS A 42 0.15 10.16 4.06
CA HIS A 42 0.00 10.04 5.51
C HIS A 42 0.68 8.76 6.02
N ALA A 43 0.43 7.62 5.39
CA ALA A 43 1.08 6.35 5.73
C ALA A 43 2.62 6.45 5.63
N ALA A 44 3.13 6.90 4.49
CA ALA A 44 4.57 7.00 4.22
C ALA A 44 5.30 8.01 5.13
N LEU A 45 4.73 9.20 5.34
CA LEU A 45 5.41 10.30 6.03
C LEU A 45 5.16 10.31 7.54
N SER A 46 4.04 9.77 8.02
CA SER A 46 3.69 9.79 9.46
C SER A 46 4.01 8.48 10.17
N HIS A 47 3.93 7.33 9.46
CA HIS A 47 4.09 6.00 10.07
C HIS A 47 5.30 5.24 9.51
N GLY A 48 5.67 5.52 8.26
CA GLY A 48 6.74 4.79 7.56
C GLY A 48 6.29 3.38 7.14
N PRO A 49 7.19 2.60 6.52
CA PRO A 49 6.91 1.22 6.13
C PRO A 49 6.86 0.27 7.33
N GLY A 50 6.03 -0.76 7.26
CA GLY A 50 5.97 -1.81 8.28
C GLY A 50 4.68 -2.64 8.29
N ILE A 51 4.65 -3.64 9.17
CA ILE A 51 3.47 -4.48 9.42
C ILE A 51 2.53 -3.73 10.35
N LEU A 52 1.25 -3.63 9.97
CA LEU A 52 0.20 -3.07 10.81
C LEU A 52 -0.43 -4.14 11.70
N THR A 53 -0.74 -5.31 11.12
CA THR A 53 -1.36 -6.44 11.83
C THR A 53 -1.21 -7.74 11.02
N GLY A 54 -1.20 -8.89 11.69
CA GLY A 54 -1.07 -10.21 11.07
C GLY A 54 0.28 -10.41 10.37
N LEU A 55 0.27 -11.07 9.21
CA LEU A 55 1.47 -11.39 8.41
C LEU A 55 2.48 -12.27 9.17
N GLU A 56 2.01 -13.11 10.09
CA GLU A 56 2.88 -14.09 10.75
C GLU A 56 3.50 -15.02 9.72
N VAL A 57 4.79 -15.30 9.88
CA VAL A 57 5.53 -16.22 9.02
C VAL A 57 5.65 -17.55 9.73
N ILE A 58 5.09 -18.59 9.12
CA ILE A 58 5.12 -19.97 9.62
C ILE A 58 6.02 -20.80 8.70
N ALA A 59 6.96 -21.54 9.28
CA ALA A 59 7.78 -22.48 8.53
C ALA A 59 6.91 -23.61 7.93
N SER A 60 7.31 -24.15 6.79
CA SER A 60 6.71 -25.37 6.26
C SER A 60 6.93 -26.58 7.17
N ASP A 61 5.98 -27.51 7.12
CA ASP A 61 6.07 -28.81 7.79
C ASP A 61 5.69 -29.93 6.79
N PRO A 62 6.63 -30.78 6.34
CA PRO A 62 8.05 -30.83 6.75
C PRO A 62 8.85 -29.59 6.30
N PRO A 63 9.96 -29.24 6.99
CA PRO A 63 10.76 -28.07 6.63
C PRO A 63 11.37 -28.16 5.22
N ASP A 64 11.17 -27.10 4.43
CA ASP A 64 11.76 -26.88 3.11
C ASP A 64 12.12 -25.40 2.88
N SER A 65 12.26 -24.97 1.62
CA SER A 65 12.55 -23.58 1.27
C SER A 65 11.32 -22.66 1.23
N ALA A 66 10.13 -23.14 1.59
CA ALA A 66 8.91 -22.37 1.61
C ALA A 66 8.53 -21.91 3.03
N VAL A 67 7.89 -20.75 3.09
CA VAL A 67 7.23 -20.23 4.30
C VAL A 67 5.78 -19.86 3.98
N TYR A 68 4.90 -19.97 4.96
CA TYR A 68 3.52 -19.53 4.87
C TYR A 68 3.38 -18.16 5.55
N ILE A 69 2.95 -17.17 4.78
CA ILE A 69 2.62 -15.84 5.29
C ILE A 69 1.12 -15.85 5.59
N GLN A 70 0.75 -15.65 6.85
CA GLN A 70 -0.64 -15.57 7.30
C GLN A 70 -1.30 -14.26 6.84
N PRO A 71 -2.65 -14.20 6.83
CA PRO A 71 -3.37 -12.98 6.49
C PRO A 71 -2.95 -11.78 7.35
N GLY A 72 -2.97 -10.59 6.76
CA GLY A 72 -2.60 -9.37 7.46
C GLY A 72 -2.41 -8.18 6.53
N ILE A 73 -1.98 -7.07 7.11
CA ILE A 73 -1.85 -5.77 6.43
C ILE A 73 -0.49 -5.15 6.76
N ALA A 74 0.17 -4.63 5.73
CA ALA A 74 1.39 -3.84 5.85
C ALA A 74 1.30 -2.56 5.01
N VAL A 75 2.29 -1.69 5.20
CA VAL A 75 2.54 -0.50 4.41
C VAL A 75 3.96 -0.58 3.84
N ASP A 76 4.11 -0.33 2.54
CA ASP A 76 5.42 -0.26 1.89
C ASP A 76 6.11 1.12 2.05
N ALA A 77 7.32 1.26 1.51
CA ALA A 77 8.09 2.50 1.60
C ALA A 77 7.47 3.68 0.82
N GLN A 78 6.52 3.43 -0.08
CA GLN A 78 5.76 4.45 -0.82
C GLN A 78 4.40 4.71 -0.19
N GLY A 79 4.10 4.13 0.97
CA GLY A 79 2.81 4.27 1.65
C GLY A 79 1.68 3.48 1.00
N GLN A 80 1.96 2.53 0.11
CA GLN A 80 0.92 1.62 -0.40
C GLN A 80 0.55 0.59 0.67
N THR A 81 -0.74 0.33 0.81
CA THR A 81 -1.23 -0.74 1.66
C THR A 81 -1.06 -2.08 0.93
N ILE A 82 -0.38 -3.02 1.58
CA ILE A 82 -0.28 -4.42 1.17
C ILE A 82 -1.28 -5.20 2.01
N VAL A 83 -2.14 -5.99 1.35
CA VAL A 83 -3.15 -6.81 2.01
C VAL A 83 -2.98 -8.26 1.59
N VAL A 84 -2.78 -9.14 2.55
CA VAL A 84 -2.81 -10.60 2.37
C VAL A 84 -4.10 -11.09 3.00
N THR A 85 -5.04 -11.55 2.18
CA THR A 85 -6.39 -11.95 2.64
C THR A 85 -6.49 -13.42 3.04
N GLU A 86 -5.58 -14.25 2.54
CA GLU A 86 -5.52 -15.68 2.78
C GLU A 86 -4.05 -16.12 2.91
N PRO A 87 -3.74 -17.24 3.57
CA PRO A 87 -2.37 -17.71 3.68
C PRO A 87 -1.73 -17.92 2.31
N ILE A 88 -0.55 -17.34 2.10
CA ILE A 88 0.23 -17.53 0.86
C ILE A 88 1.53 -18.27 1.16
N SER A 89 1.91 -19.20 0.27
CA SER A 89 3.21 -19.86 0.34
C SER A 89 4.23 -19.06 -0.47
N TYR A 90 5.37 -18.77 0.14
CA TYR A 90 6.47 -18.06 -0.50
C TYR A 90 7.76 -18.89 -0.41
N ASP A 91 8.35 -19.19 -1.57
CA ASP A 91 9.62 -19.94 -1.67
C ASP A 91 10.81 -18.98 -1.54
N VAL A 92 11.44 -18.96 -0.37
CA VAL A 92 12.62 -18.13 -0.10
C VAL A 92 13.88 -18.65 -0.81
N GLY A 93 13.91 -19.94 -1.20
CA GLY A 93 15.05 -20.56 -1.86
C GLY A 93 15.28 -20.09 -3.29
N ARG A 94 14.21 -19.64 -3.97
CA ARG A 94 14.30 -19.01 -5.31
C ARG A 94 14.67 -17.53 -5.27
N GLY A 95 14.50 -16.86 -4.13
CA GLY A 95 14.69 -15.41 -3.98
C GLY A 95 16.13 -14.97 -3.71
N VAL A 96 17.06 -15.90 -3.49
CA VAL A 96 18.46 -15.62 -3.09
C VAL A 96 19.44 -15.41 -4.26
N GLU A 97 18.96 -15.37 -5.51
CA GLU A 97 19.78 -15.00 -6.69
C GLU A 97 19.70 -13.50 -7.07
N GLY A 98 19.13 -12.65 -6.22
CA GLY A 98 18.97 -11.20 -6.44
C GLY A 98 19.94 -10.33 -5.65
#